data_AF-A0A3A1VHV3-F1
#
_entry.id   AF-A0A3A1VHV3-F1
#
_cell.length_a   1.000
_cell.length_b   1.000
_cell.length_c   1.000
_cell.angle_alpha   90.00
_cell.angle_beta   90.00
_cell.angle_gamma   90.00
#
_symmetry.space_group_name_H-M   'P 1'
#
loop_
_entity.id
_entity.type
_entity.pdbx_description
1 polymer ?
#
loop_
_entity_poly.entity_id
_entity_poly.type
_entity_poly.pdbx_seq_one_letter_code
_entity_poly.pdbx_strand_id
1 'polypeptide(L)'
;MSVLNKKFNEMIPTINEAITFAKNLKRARDNFSGRYPNMHTASQIMSRREEYDNDPDINRTKKEFYDFFNRLSYDDVVLIEAVMYIGRDERNPVEYLEEKQEVLDEGGYWEEDEAGVFDSPQKKLFDHMKHIKTPPNTKAISIDTMYSKAPLAEYLKRGVKVLTAEY
;
A
#
# COMPACT_ATOMS: atom_id res chain seq x y z
N MET A 1 8.40 5.43 -23.48
CA MET A 1 8.15 5.21 -22.04
C MET A 1 8.51 6.49 -21.29
N SER A 2 7.63 7.01 -20.45
CA SER A 2 7.88 8.26 -19.73
C SER A 2 8.94 8.11 -18.62
N VAL A 3 9.54 9.23 -18.21
CA VAL A 3 10.57 9.26 -17.15
C VAL A 3 10.04 8.67 -15.85
N LEU A 4 8.80 9.01 -15.47
CA LEU A 4 8.16 8.51 -14.25
C LEU A 4 7.87 7.00 -14.33
N ASN A 5 7.36 6.50 -15.46
CA ASN A 5 7.15 5.07 -15.63
C ASN A 5 8.46 4.29 -15.64
N LYS A 6 9.51 4.84 -16.26
CA LYS A 6 10.84 4.24 -16.21
C LYS A 6 11.36 4.14 -14.77
N LYS A 7 11.25 5.23 -14.00
CA LYS A 7 11.65 5.25 -12.59
C LYS A 7 10.82 4.26 -11.75
N PHE A 8 9.50 4.17 -11.98
CA PHE A 8 8.65 3.17 -11.32
C PHE A 8 9.13 1.75 -11.62
N ASN A 9 9.39 1.41 -12.89
CA ASN A 9 9.87 0.08 -13.28
C ASN A 9 11.22 -0.25 -12.63
N GLU A 10 12.15 0.70 -12.57
CA GLU A 10 13.43 0.55 -11.87
C GLU A 10 13.25 0.36 -10.35
N MET A 11 12.16 0.89 -9.78
CA MET A 11 11.84 0.78 -8.35
C MET A 11 11.11 -0.51 -7.97
N ILE A 12 10.68 -1.35 -8.92
CA ILE A 12 9.98 -2.61 -8.63
C ILE A 12 10.73 -3.51 -7.63
N PRO A 13 12.05 -3.74 -7.75
CA PRO A 13 12.80 -4.52 -6.75
C PRO A 13 12.68 -3.92 -5.34
N THR A 14 12.83 -2.59 -5.21
CA THR A 14 12.69 -1.88 -3.93
C THR A 14 11.26 -1.95 -3.38
N ILE A 15 10.24 -1.89 -4.23
CA ILE A 15 8.84 -2.08 -3.83
C ILE A 15 8.61 -3.52 -3.33
N ASN A 16 9.23 -4.52 -3.96
CA ASN A 16 9.15 -5.92 -3.51
C ASN A 16 9.84 -6.16 -2.15
N GLU A 17 10.95 -5.46 -1.88
CA GLU A 17 11.55 -5.43 -0.54
C GLU A 17 10.59 -4.79 0.47
N ALA A 18 9.97 -3.64 0.14
CA ALA A 18 8.96 -3.01 0.99
C ALA A 18 7.78 -3.94 1.31
N ILE A 19 7.28 -4.69 0.32
CA ILE A 19 6.25 -5.72 0.49
C ILE A 19 6.71 -6.80 1.49
N THR A 20 7.98 -7.19 1.45
CA THR A 20 8.54 -8.19 2.37
C THR A 20 8.57 -7.67 3.81
N PHE A 21 9.03 -6.44 4.03
CA PHE A 21 8.98 -5.80 5.35
C PHE A 21 7.55 -5.64 5.86
N ALA A 22 6.62 -5.23 4.99
CA ALA A 22 5.20 -5.10 5.33
C ALA A 22 4.57 -6.45 5.75
N LYS A 23 4.90 -7.55 5.05
CA LYS A 23 4.46 -8.91 5.44
C LYS A 23 5.04 -9.34 6.79
N ASN A 24 6.30 -9.05 7.05
CA ASN A 24 6.94 -9.39 8.32
C ASN A 24 6.31 -8.63 9.48
N LEU A 25 6.04 -7.33 9.28
CA LEU A 25 5.32 -6.51 10.25
C LEU A 25 3.90 -7.03 10.50
N LYS A 26 3.16 -7.39 9.44
CA LYS A 26 1.83 -8.01 9.57
C LYS A 26 1.91 -9.30 10.40
N ARG A 27 2.86 -10.19 10.08
CA ARG A 27 3.06 -11.45 10.80
C ARG A 27 3.38 -11.23 12.28
N ALA A 28 4.25 -10.27 12.60
CA ALA A 28 4.55 -9.93 13.99
C ALA A 28 3.29 -9.43 14.73
N ARG A 29 2.50 -8.57 14.08
CA ARG A 29 1.20 -8.09 14.61
C ARG A 29 0.19 -9.21 14.80
N ASP A 30 0.10 -10.14 13.85
CA ASP A 30 -0.80 -11.30 13.92
C ASP A 30 -0.36 -12.26 15.04
N ASN A 31 0.94 -12.54 15.17
CA ASN A 31 1.49 -13.37 16.25
C ASN A 31 1.29 -12.75 17.63
N PHE A 32 1.43 -11.43 17.75
CA PHE A 32 1.08 -10.71 18.96
C PHE A 32 -0.41 -10.87 19.28
N SER A 33 -1.29 -10.59 18.31
CA SER A 33 -2.74 -10.70 18.49
C SER A 33 -3.18 -12.13 18.83
N GLY A 34 -2.54 -13.14 18.24
CA GLY A 34 -2.82 -14.56 18.50
C GLY A 34 -2.47 -15.03 19.91
N ARG A 35 -1.55 -14.34 20.62
CA ARG A 35 -1.30 -14.58 22.05
C ARG A 35 -2.45 -14.11 22.94
N TYR A 36 -3.31 -13.24 22.41
CA TYR A 36 -4.42 -12.63 23.15
C TYR A 36 -5.73 -12.72 22.35
N PRO A 37 -6.25 -13.94 22.12
CA PRO A 37 -7.37 -14.18 21.20
C PRO A 37 -8.69 -13.50 21.61
N ASN A 38 -8.85 -13.10 22.87
CA ASN A 38 -10.05 -12.47 23.40
C ASN A 38 -10.03 -10.92 23.33
N MET A 39 -9.07 -10.34 22.59
CA MET A 39 -8.96 -8.89 22.41
C MET A 39 -9.72 -8.43 21.17
N HIS A 40 -11.02 -8.19 21.35
CA HIS A 40 -11.91 -7.79 20.25
C HIS A 40 -12.20 -6.29 20.22
N THR A 41 -11.83 -5.56 21.28
CA THR A 41 -12.10 -4.12 21.39
C THR A 41 -10.82 -3.30 21.42
N ALA A 42 -10.88 -2.08 20.87
CA ALA A 42 -9.75 -1.13 20.90
C ALA A 42 -9.23 -0.87 22.32
N SER A 43 -10.13 -0.84 23.32
CA SER A 43 -9.76 -0.66 24.74
C SER A 43 -8.95 -1.84 25.29
N GLN A 44 -9.22 -3.07 24.86
CA GLN A 44 -8.47 -4.27 25.28
C GLN A 44 -7.11 -4.35 24.59
N ILE A 45 -7.00 -3.82 23.37
CA ILE A 45 -5.71 -3.70 22.67
C ILE A 45 -4.87 -2.61 23.36
N MET A 46 -5.47 -1.49 23.74
CA MET A 46 -4.80 -0.41 24.45
C MET A 46 -4.30 -0.81 25.85
N SER A 47 -4.98 -1.72 26.54
CA SER A 47 -4.53 -2.19 27.87
C SER A 47 -3.25 -3.01 27.81
N ARG A 48 -2.82 -3.44 26.62
CA ARG A 48 -1.54 -4.14 26.37
C ARG A 48 -0.57 -3.31 25.55
N ARG A 49 -0.78 -2.00 25.47
CA ARG A 49 0.12 -1.11 24.72
C ARG A 49 1.57 -1.25 25.16
N GLU A 50 1.81 -1.35 26.47
CA GLU A 50 3.15 -1.55 27.02
C GLU A 50 3.77 -2.89 26.57
N GLU A 51 2.99 -3.97 26.54
CA GLU A 51 3.47 -5.27 26.04
C GLU A 51 3.71 -5.25 24.52
N TYR A 52 2.85 -4.56 23.76
CA TYR A 52 3.03 -4.37 22.32
C TYR A 52 4.30 -3.56 22.00
N ASP A 53 4.49 -2.44 22.71
CA ASP A 53 5.62 -1.54 22.53
C ASP A 53 6.94 -2.19 22.99
N ASN A 54 6.88 -3.20 23.87
CA ASN A 54 8.04 -3.97 24.32
C ASN A 54 8.21 -5.33 23.60
N ASP A 55 7.31 -5.69 22.68
CA ASP A 55 7.37 -6.98 22.03
C ASP A 55 8.60 -7.07 21.10
N PRO A 56 9.48 -8.08 21.27
CA PRO A 56 10.74 -8.15 20.53
C PRO A 56 10.55 -8.34 19.02
N ASP A 57 9.52 -9.07 18.58
CA ASP A 57 9.25 -9.27 17.15
C ASP A 57 8.67 -8.02 16.51
N ILE A 58 7.75 -7.33 17.20
CA ILE A 58 7.23 -6.03 16.76
C ILE A 58 8.36 -5.01 16.67
N ASN A 59 9.20 -4.90 17.70
CA ASN A 59 10.30 -3.93 17.72
C ASN A 59 11.35 -4.22 16.66
N ARG A 60 11.72 -5.48 16.45
CA ARG A 60 12.64 -5.88 15.38
C ARG A 60 12.08 -5.50 14.01
N THR A 61 10.85 -5.92 13.70
CA THR A 61 10.24 -5.67 12.38
C THR A 61 9.94 -4.19 12.14
N LYS A 62 9.55 -3.45 13.18
CA LYS A 62 9.44 -1.99 13.15
C LYS A 62 10.78 -1.36 12.79
N LYS A 63 11.86 -1.70 13.51
CA LYS A 63 13.19 -1.17 13.23
C LYS A 63 13.64 -1.47 11.81
N GLU A 64 13.50 -2.70 11.34
CA GLU A 64 13.82 -3.10 9.97
C GLU A 64 13.06 -2.29 8.92
N PHE A 65 11.76 -2.07 9.14
CA PHE A 65 10.91 -1.25 8.27
C PHE A 65 11.42 0.20 8.19
N TYR A 66 11.60 0.86 9.34
CA TYR A 66 12.07 2.24 9.37
C TYR A 66 13.50 2.37 8.81
N ASP A 67 14.40 1.45 9.14
CA ASP A 67 15.78 1.43 8.63
C ASP A 67 15.80 1.30 7.10
N PHE A 68 14.91 0.50 6.52
CA PHE A 68 14.77 0.37 5.07
C PHE A 68 14.35 1.69 4.42
N PHE A 69 13.21 2.27 4.84
CA PHE A 69 12.72 3.51 4.23
C PHE A 69 13.61 4.73 4.50
N ASN A 70 14.29 4.77 5.65
CA ASN A 70 15.23 5.84 5.97
C ASN A 70 16.45 5.87 5.03
N ARG A 71 16.82 4.75 4.41
CA ARG A 71 17.91 4.70 3.41
C ARG A 71 17.50 5.22 2.02
N LEU A 72 16.21 5.29 1.72
CA LEU A 72 15.70 5.73 0.42
C LEU A 72 15.68 7.27 0.31
N SER A 73 15.62 7.81 -0.91
CA SER A 73 15.38 9.26 -1.07
C SER A 73 13.94 9.62 -0.71
N TYR A 74 13.64 10.90 -0.46
CA TYR A 74 12.24 11.31 -0.22
C TYR A 74 11.35 11.01 -1.42
N ASP A 75 11.84 11.23 -2.64
CA ASP A 75 11.10 10.95 -3.86
C ASP A 75 10.78 9.46 -4.03
N ASP A 76 11.72 8.58 -3.66
CA ASP A 76 11.50 7.13 -3.69
C ASP A 76 10.44 6.70 -2.67
N VAL A 77 10.47 7.27 -1.45
CA VAL A 77 9.45 7.02 -0.41
C VAL A 77 8.08 7.47 -0.90
N VAL A 78 7.97 8.66 -1.48
CA VAL A 78 6.71 9.19 -2.03
C VAL A 78 6.20 8.33 -3.18
N LEU A 79 7.08 7.82 -4.04
CA LEU A 79 6.69 6.92 -5.12
C LEU A 79 6.12 5.61 -4.56
N ILE A 80 6.76 5.01 -3.56
CA ILE A 80 6.25 3.79 -2.92
C ILE A 80 4.90 4.06 -2.23
N GLU A 81 4.75 5.20 -1.56
CA GLU A 81 3.49 5.61 -0.94
C GLU A 81 2.39 5.83 -1.99
N ALA A 82 2.71 6.43 -3.14
CA ALA A 82 1.76 6.55 -4.25
C ALA A 82 1.32 5.18 -4.77
N VAL A 83 2.23 4.22 -4.91
CA VAL A 83 1.89 2.83 -5.28
C VAL A 83 0.95 2.20 -4.26
N MET A 84 1.18 2.43 -2.95
CA MET A 84 0.25 1.98 -1.91
C MET A 84 -1.14 2.59 -2.08
N TYR A 85 -1.25 3.91 -2.26
CA TYR A 85 -2.55 4.57 -2.44
C TYR A 85 -3.27 4.09 -3.70
N ILE A 86 -2.55 3.91 -4.80
CA ILE A 86 -3.09 3.34 -6.04
C ILE A 86 -3.66 1.95 -5.76
N GLY A 87 -2.92 1.07 -5.08
CA GLY A 87 -3.43 -0.26 -4.76
C GLY A 87 -4.59 -0.29 -3.76
N ARG A 88 -4.76 0.76 -2.96
CA ARG A 88 -5.90 0.91 -2.05
C ARG A 88 -7.14 1.43 -2.78
N ASP A 89 -6.98 2.49 -3.56
CA ASP A 89 -8.08 3.35 -4.03
C ASP A 89 -8.47 3.09 -5.48
N GLU A 90 -7.56 2.60 -6.33
CA GLU A 90 -7.80 2.46 -7.76
C GLU A 90 -8.38 1.09 -8.12
N ARG A 91 -9.25 1.06 -9.13
CA ARG A 91 -9.70 -0.17 -9.79
C ARG A 91 -8.60 -0.70 -10.70
N ASN A 92 -8.48 -2.02 -10.78
CA ASN A 92 -7.66 -2.68 -11.78
C ASN A 92 -8.46 -2.70 -13.10
N PRO A 93 -7.93 -2.16 -14.22
CA PRO A 93 -8.64 -2.12 -15.50
C PRO A 93 -9.10 -3.49 -16.00
N VAL A 94 -8.30 -4.53 -15.77
CA VAL A 94 -8.62 -5.91 -16.20
C VAL A 94 -9.78 -6.46 -15.37
N GLU A 95 -9.68 -6.37 -14.04
CA GLU A 95 -10.75 -6.81 -13.13
C GLU A 95 -12.06 -6.04 -13.41
N TYR A 96 -11.96 -4.73 -13.70
CA TYR A 96 -13.12 -3.92 -14.07
C TYR A 96 -13.82 -4.41 -15.35
N LEU A 97 -13.03 -4.75 -16.38
CA LEU A 97 -13.58 -5.27 -17.64
C LEU A 97 -14.21 -6.64 -17.47
N GLU A 98 -13.59 -7.51 -16.67
CA GLU A 98 -14.13 -8.85 -16.32
C GLU A 98 -15.45 -8.72 -15.56
N GLU A 99 -15.50 -7.95 -14.47
CA GLU A 99 -16.71 -7.70 -13.67
C GLU A 99 -17.84 -7.10 -14.53
N LYS A 100 -17.50 -6.13 -15.39
CA LYS A 100 -18.47 -5.51 -16.31
C LYS A 100 -19.05 -6.52 -17.29
N GLN A 101 -18.22 -7.39 -17.86
CA GLN A 101 -18.68 -8.40 -18.80
C GLN A 101 -19.59 -9.43 -18.13
N GLU A 102 -19.23 -9.89 -16.92
CA GLU A 102 -20.05 -10.84 -16.15
C GLU A 102 -21.46 -10.29 -15.87
N VAL A 103 -21.57 -9.02 -15.43
CA VAL A 103 -22.87 -8.38 -15.19
C VAL A 103 -23.71 -8.31 -16.46
N LEU A 104 -23.10 -7.99 -17.61
CA LEU A 104 -23.81 -7.91 -18.88
C LEU A 104 -24.27 -9.29 -19.37
N ASP A 105 -23.46 -10.34 -19.17
CA ASP A 105 -23.77 -11.72 -19.54
C ASP A 105 -24.94 -12.29 -18.71
N GLU A 106 -25.06 -11.86 -17.45
CA GLU A 106 -26.20 -12.18 -16.58
C GLU A 106 -27.46 -11.36 -16.89
N GLY A 107 -27.42 -10.50 -17.91
CA GLY A 107 -28.53 -9.64 -18.32
C GLY A 107 -28.75 -8.43 -17.39
N GLY A 108 -27.74 -8.10 -16.57
CA GLY A 108 -27.74 -6.96 -15.67
C GLY A 108 -27.40 -5.64 -16.37
N TYR A 109 -27.38 -4.57 -15.58
CA TYR A 109 -26.96 -3.23 -16.01
C TYR A 109 -25.75 -2.78 -15.20
N TRP A 110 -24.73 -2.26 -15.89
CA TRP A 110 -23.52 -1.75 -15.27
C TRP A 110 -23.65 -0.26 -14.98
N GLU A 111 -23.59 0.10 -13.69
CA GLU A 111 -23.79 1.48 -13.21
C GLU A 111 -22.48 2.20 -12.83
N GLU A 112 -21.36 1.48 -12.70
CA GLU A 112 -20.10 2.11 -12.29
C GLU A 112 -19.48 2.96 -13.41
N ASP A 113 -18.90 4.09 -13.01
CA ASP A 113 -18.19 5.01 -13.91
C ASP A 113 -16.81 4.45 -14.29
N GLU A 114 -16.43 4.65 -15.56
CA GLU A 114 -15.11 4.30 -16.10
C GLU A 114 -14.05 5.36 -15.81
N ALA A 115 -14.48 6.54 -15.33
CA ALA A 115 -13.59 7.67 -15.06
C ALA A 115 -12.44 7.26 -14.14
N GLY A 116 -11.22 7.52 -14.60
CA GLY A 116 -10.00 7.22 -13.86
C GLY A 116 -9.56 5.76 -13.92
N VAL A 117 -10.43 4.78 -14.23
CA VAL A 117 -10.06 3.36 -14.31
C VAL A 117 -8.94 3.16 -15.32
N PHE A 118 -9.15 3.64 -16.54
CA PHE A 118 -8.23 3.50 -17.68
C PHE A 118 -7.17 4.61 -17.79
N ASP A 119 -7.01 5.43 -16.75
CA ASP A 119 -5.93 6.42 -16.71
C ASP A 119 -4.56 5.74 -16.84
N SER A 120 -3.69 6.32 -17.67
CA SER A 120 -2.33 5.77 -17.84
C SER A 120 -1.59 5.62 -16.51
N PRO A 121 -0.72 4.61 -16.34
CA PRO A 121 0.06 4.43 -15.12
C PRO A 121 0.83 5.68 -14.69
N GLN A 122 1.31 6.46 -15.66
CA GLN A 122 2.01 7.73 -15.40
C GLN A 122 1.09 8.76 -14.75
N LYS A 123 -0.14 8.89 -15.26
CA LYS A 123 -1.13 9.85 -14.73
C LYS A 123 -1.49 9.50 -13.29
N LYS A 124 -1.79 8.23 -13.02
CA LYS A 124 -2.07 7.74 -11.66
C LYS A 124 -0.90 8.05 -10.71
N LEU A 125 0.33 7.68 -11.08
CA LEU A 125 1.51 7.99 -10.26
C LEU A 125 1.67 9.48 -10.02
N PHE A 126 1.54 10.31 -11.07
CA PHE A 126 1.72 11.75 -10.95
C PHE A 126 0.69 12.39 -10.02
N ASP A 127 -0.59 12.05 -10.15
CA ASP A 127 -1.67 12.64 -9.36
C ASP A 127 -1.52 12.29 -7.87
N HIS A 128 -1.24 11.03 -7.55
CA HIS A 128 -1.01 10.58 -6.17
C HIS A 128 0.26 11.20 -5.58
N MET A 129 1.38 11.22 -6.32
CA MET A 129 2.62 11.86 -5.85
C MET A 129 2.44 13.37 -5.62
N LYS A 130 1.68 14.05 -6.47
CA LYS A 130 1.36 15.48 -6.31
C LYS A 130 0.58 15.73 -5.02
N HIS A 131 -0.41 14.89 -4.74
CA HIS A 131 -1.19 14.98 -3.50
C HIS A 131 -0.28 14.77 -2.27
N ILE A 132 0.51 13.70 -2.27
CA ILE A 132 1.42 13.35 -1.17
C ILE A 132 2.45 14.45 -0.92
N LYS A 133 3.02 15.07 -1.96
CA LYS A 133 4.05 16.13 -1.80
C LYS A 133 3.49 17.45 -1.28
N THR A 134 2.18 17.58 -1.09
CA THR A 134 1.57 18.80 -0.59
C THR A 134 1.98 19.02 0.89
N PRO A 135 2.47 20.22 1.26
CA PRO A 135 2.77 20.53 2.65
C PRO A 135 1.57 20.28 3.58
N PRO A 136 1.79 19.82 4.83
CA PRO A 136 3.06 19.75 5.55
C PRO A 136 3.84 18.42 5.37
N ASN A 137 3.59 17.65 4.30
CA ASN A 137 4.15 16.31 4.21
C ASN A 137 5.69 16.27 4.18
N THR A 138 6.27 15.31 4.89
CA THR A 138 7.72 15.07 4.99
C THR A 138 8.00 13.59 4.83
N LYS A 139 9.27 13.23 4.57
CA LYS A 139 9.67 11.82 4.48
C LYS A 139 9.27 11.01 5.72
N ALA A 140 9.43 11.58 6.92
CA ALA A 140 9.04 10.91 8.17
C ALA A 140 7.53 10.65 8.22
N ILE A 141 6.71 11.65 7.84
CA ILE A 141 5.24 11.52 7.79
C ILE A 141 4.81 10.45 6.78
N SER A 142 5.43 10.40 5.61
CA SER A 142 5.18 9.34 4.61
C SER A 142 5.50 7.94 5.14
N ILE A 143 6.64 7.78 5.83
CA ILE A 143 7.03 6.49 6.43
C ILE A 143 6.04 6.07 7.51
N ASP A 144 5.67 7.00 8.41
CA ASP A 144 4.69 6.75 9.47
C ASP A 144 3.31 6.41 8.90
N THR A 145 2.92 7.11 7.84
CA THR A 145 1.67 6.82 7.11
C THR A 145 1.68 5.39 6.61
N MET A 146 2.70 4.98 5.85
CA MET A 146 2.81 3.61 5.37
C MET A 146 2.85 2.57 6.51
N TYR A 147 3.64 2.81 7.57
CA TYR A 147 3.72 1.91 8.73
C TYR A 147 2.37 1.67 9.43
N SER A 148 1.54 2.71 9.49
CA SER A 148 0.22 2.68 10.13
C SER A 148 -0.87 2.00 9.29
N LYS A 149 -0.69 1.90 7.97
CA LYS A 149 -1.67 1.28 7.08
C LYS A 149 -1.59 -0.25 7.14
N ALA A 150 -2.72 -0.88 7.38
CA ALA A 150 -2.93 -2.30 7.15
C ALA A 150 -4.13 -2.44 6.19
N PRO A 151 -4.08 -3.31 5.18
CA PRO A 151 -3.02 -4.27 4.81
C PRO A 151 -1.98 -3.71 3.80
N LEU A 152 -0.87 -3.12 4.27
CA LEU A 152 0.14 -2.44 3.42
C LEU A 152 0.72 -3.34 2.31
N ALA A 153 1.05 -4.60 2.62
CA ALA A 153 1.67 -5.49 1.64
C ALA A 153 0.73 -5.78 0.47
N GLU A 154 -0.56 -5.91 0.75
CA GLU A 154 -1.64 -6.12 -0.19
C GLU A 154 -1.87 -4.88 -1.05
N TYR A 155 -1.89 -3.69 -0.44
CA TYR A 155 -1.95 -2.42 -1.17
C TYR A 155 -0.78 -2.26 -2.13
N LEU A 156 0.46 -2.45 -1.67
CA LEU A 156 1.63 -2.33 -2.54
C LEU A 156 1.59 -3.33 -3.71
N LYS A 157 1.23 -4.60 -3.44
CA LYS A 157 1.08 -5.61 -4.50
C LYS A 157 0.01 -5.23 -5.52
N ARG A 158 -1.16 -4.81 -5.06
CA ARG A 158 -2.27 -4.41 -5.93
C ARG A 158 -1.90 -3.16 -6.73
N GLY A 159 -1.22 -2.20 -6.12
CA GLY A 159 -0.74 -1.00 -6.80
C GLY A 159 0.23 -1.31 -7.94
N VAL A 160 1.17 -2.23 -7.72
CA VAL A 160 2.04 -2.74 -8.78
C VAL A 160 1.21 -3.36 -9.90
N LYS A 161 0.26 -4.25 -9.58
CA LYS A 161 -0.61 -4.87 -10.59
C LYS A 161 -1.39 -3.85 -11.42
N VAL A 162 -2.00 -2.86 -10.78
CA VAL A 162 -2.76 -1.79 -11.48
C VAL A 162 -1.84 -1.01 -12.43
N LEU A 163 -0.61 -0.71 -12.00
CA LEU A 163 0.34 0.07 -12.80
C LEU A 163 1.04 -0.70 -13.92
N THR A 164 1.03 -2.03 -13.85
CA THR A 164 1.59 -2.92 -14.87
C THR A 164 0.53 -3.65 -15.68
N ALA A 165 -0.76 -3.37 -15.46
CA ALA A 165 -1.83 -3.99 -16.21
C ALA A 165 -1.71 -3.57 -17.68
N GLU A 166 -1.64 -4.57 -18.57
CA GLU A 166 -1.79 -4.37 -20.01
C GLU A 166 -3.28 -4.58 -20.33
N TYR A 167 -3.93 -3.55 -20.88
CA TYR A 167 -5.32 -3.53 -21.29
C TYR A 167 -5.47 -2.76 -22.60
#